data_AF-A0AAV5WW45-F1
#
_entry.id   AF-A0AAV5WW45-F1
#
_cell.length_a   1.000
_cell.length_b   1.000
_cell.length_c   1.000
_cell.angle_alpha   90.00
_cell.angle_beta   90.00
_cell.angle_gamma   90.00
#
_symmetry.space_group_name_H-M   'P 1'
#
loop_
_entity.id
_entity.type
_entity.pdbx_description
1 polymer ?
#
loop_
_entity_poly.entity_id
_entity_poly.type
_entity_poly.pdbx_seq_one_letter_code
_entity_poly.pdbx_strand_id
1 'polypeptide(L)'
;GNRDWIENSQLLDEYYEDLHFSHEDSLQQTITAILKWKNNRNFLKLAKKIENRAEAMRVEEVAITVVNAFYSVVENIFVVHAAMLNPPNYISNFPKAYKYGAIGMVIGHEMTHGFDPDGRVKGSKFDHAGRLHDWWDASTREKFNERVKCISDQYNNETDPIDGMNLELQSNEKVADLGGLKAAFRAYQQFLNMSGPEPRLPNFPDITNEQLFFLSYGQ
;
A
#
# COMPACT_ATOMS: atom_id res chain seq x y z
N GLY A 1 -1.94 -9.53 5.62
CA GLY A 1 -2.41 -9.47 7.02
C GLY A 1 -1.97 -10.72 7.74
N ASN A 2 -1.28 -10.52 8.87
CA ASN A 2 -0.69 -11.47 9.82
C ASN A 2 0.12 -12.66 9.28
N ARG A 3 1.43 -12.65 9.53
CA ARG A 3 2.23 -13.87 9.50
C ARG A 3 1.97 -14.60 10.82
N ASP A 4 1.59 -15.87 10.75
CA ASP A 4 1.19 -16.75 11.87
C ASP A 4 2.20 -16.82 13.04
N TRP A 5 3.41 -16.31 12.88
CA TRP A 5 4.46 -16.35 13.90
C TRP A 5 4.23 -15.37 15.05
N ILE A 6 3.55 -14.22 14.85
CA ILE A 6 3.32 -13.24 15.92
C ILE A 6 2.28 -13.77 16.93
N GLU A 7 1.37 -14.62 16.48
CA GLU A 7 0.38 -15.28 17.33
C GLU A 7 0.95 -16.53 18.03
N ASN A 8 2.15 -16.98 17.63
CA ASN A 8 2.86 -18.09 18.25
C ASN A 8 3.88 -17.54 19.27
N SER A 9 3.59 -17.72 20.57
CA SER A 9 4.44 -17.20 21.64
C SER A 9 5.89 -17.71 21.57
N GLN A 10 6.10 -18.96 21.17
CA GLN A 10 7.44 -19.52 21.06
C GLN A 10 8.24 -18.81 19.96
N LEU A 11 7.65 -18.64 18.78
CA LEU A 11 8.33 -17.95 17.67
C LEU A 11 8.56 -16.46 17.96
N LEU A 12 7.64 -15.84 18.70
CA LEU A 12 7.78 -14.46 19.15
C LEU A 12 8.91 -14.29 20.16
N ASP A 13 9.01 -15.20 21.14
CA ASP A 13 10.07 -15.21 22.15
C ASP A 13 11.44 -15.49 21.50
N GLU A 14 11.52 -16.49 20.61
CA GLU A 14 12.73 -16.78 19.81
C GLU A 14 13.15 -15.56 18.97
N TYR A 15 12.20 -14.82 18.40
CA TYR A 15 12.51 -13.64 17.60
C TYR A 15 13.18 -12.51 18.43
N TYR A 16 12.80 -12.36 19.69
CA TYR A 16 13.32 -11.33 20.60
C TYR A 16 14.37 -11.84 21.60
N GLU A 17 14.84 -13.09 21.46
CA GLU A 17 15.71 -13.75 22.45
C GLU A 17 17.00 -12.97 22.77
N ASP A 18 17.59 -12.32 21.76
CA ASP A 18 18.83 -11.53 21.88
C ASP A 18 18.61 -10.10 22.43
N LEU A 19 17.37 -9.73 22.75
CA LEU A 19 17.01 -8.39 23.20
C LEU A 19 16.68 -8.39 24.69
N HIS A 20 17.64 -7.98 25.51
CA HIS A 20 17.50 -7.95 26.96
C HIS A 20 17.39 -6.52 27.51
N PHE A 21 16.51 -6.36 28.50
CA PHE A 21 16.30 -5.12 29.24
C PHE A 21 16.25 -5.41 30.75
N SER A 22 16.69 -4.45 31.55
CA SER A 22 16.46 -4.41 33.00
C SER A 22 15.49 -3.28 33.34
N HIS A 23 14.70 -3.46 34.41
CA HIS A 23 13.89 -2.37 34.96
C HIS A 23 14.72 -1.19 35.50
N GLU A 24 16.02 -1.41 35.72
CA GLU A 24 16.96 -0.38 36.19
C GLU A 24 17.64 0.38 35.04
N ASP A 25 17.45 -0.05 33.78
CA ASP A 25 18.06 0.62 32.63
C ASP A 25 17.49 2.02 32.43
N SER A 26 18.37 2.99 32.19
CA SER A 26 17.98 4.31 31.71
C SER A 26 17.39 4.23 30.30
N LEU A 27 16.59 5.24 29.92
CA LEU A 27 16.07 5.36 28.55
C LEU A 27 17.18 5.27 27.49
N GLN A 28 18.34 5.86 27.75
CA GLN A 28 19.48 5.81 26.82
C GLN A 28 20.03 4.38 26.67
N GLN A 29 20.14 3.62 27.76
CA GLN A 29 20.58 2.23 27.72
C GLN A 29 19.59 1.37 26.93
N THR A 30 18.30 1.51 27.21
CA THR A 30 17.21 0.81 26.50
C THR A 30 17.22 1.11 25.00
N ILE A 31 17.30 2.38 24.60
CA ILE A 31 17.39 2.76 23.18
C ILE A 31 18.66 2.19 22.53
N THR A 32 19.79 2.25 23.24
CA THR A 32 21.06 1.72 22.71
C THR A 32 20.99 0.21 22.50
N ALA A 33 20.37 -0.53 23.42
CA ALA A 33 20.15 -1.97 23.28
C ALA A 33 19.28 -2.28 22.06
N ILE A 34 18.16 -1.57 21.87
CA ILE A 34 17.29 -1.72 20.70
C ILE A 34 18.04 -1.44 19.39
N LEU A 35 18.82 -0.35 19.33
CA LEU A 35 19.58 0.01 18.13
C LEU A 35 20.67 -1.03 17.80
N LYS A 36 21.38 -1.52 18.82
CA LYS A 36 22.38 -2.58 18.65
C LYS A 36 21.74 -3.86 18.12
N TRP A 37 20.63 -4.29 18.72
CA TRP A 37 19.88 -5.46 18.29
C TRP A 37 19.38 -5.32 16.85
N LYS A 38 18.75 -4.19 16.50
CA LYS A 38 18.31 -3.90 15.11
C LYS A 38 19.47 -3.94 14.12
N ASN A 39 20.61 -3.33 14.46
CA ASN A 39 21.79 -3.34 13.59
C ASN A 39 22.33 -4.75 13.40
N ASN A 40 22.47 -5.54 14.47
CA ASN A 40 22.93 -6.92 14.37
C ASN A 40 22.03 -7.75 13.45
N ARG A 41 20.71 -7.65 13.61
CA ARG A 41 19.75 -8.31 12.71
C ARG A 41 19.90 -7.87 11.27
N ASN A 42 20.06 -6.58 11.00
CA ASN A 42 20.29 -6.08 9.65
C ASN A 42 21.57 -6.67 9.01
N PHE A 43 22.65 -6.82 9.79
CA PHE A 43 23.87 -7.47 9.32
C PHE A 43 23.66 -8.97 9.04
N LEU A 44 22.95 -9.69 9.91
CA LEU A 44 22.60 -11.10 9.70
C LEU A 44 21.73 -11.27 8.46
N LYS A 45 20.76 -10.38 8.23
CA LYS A 45 19.95 -10.36 7.00
C LYS A 45 20.81 -10.11 5.77
N LEU A 46 21.80 -9.21 5.83
CA LEU A 46 22.73 -8.98 4.73
C LEU A 46 23.61 -10.22 4.45
N ALA A 47 24.10 -10.91 5.48
CA ALA A 47 24.83 -12.16 5.32
C ALA A 47 23.95 -13.22 4.62
N LYS A 48 22.69 -13.36 5.04
CA LYS A 48 21.71 -14.22 4.36
C LYS A 48 21.41 -13.78 2.92
N LYS A 49 21.42 -12.47 2.60
CA LYS A 49 21.27 -11.96 1.20
C LYS A 49 22.35 -12.47 0.26
N ILE A 50 23.58 -12.66 0.77
CA ILE A 50 24.70 -13.18 -0.02
C ILE A 50 24.46 -14.65 -0.38
N GLU A 51 23.81 -15.40 0.51
CA GLU A 51 23.51 -16.83 0.31
C GLU A 51 22.24 -17.04 -0.52
N ASN A 52 21.19 -16.22 -0.30
CA ASN A 52 19.93 -16.30 -1.05
C ASN A 52 19.25 -14.92 -1.15
N ARG A 53 19.41 -14.28 -2.32
CA ARG A 53 18.88 -12.95 -2.61
C ARG A 53 17.35 -12.88 -2.57
N ALA A 54 16.65 -13.93 -2.99
CA ALA A 54 15.19 -13.95 -3.04
C ALA A 54 14.58 -14.00 -1.64
N GLU A 55 15.17 -14.79 -0.74
CA GLU A 55 14.69 -14.90 0.65
C GLU A 55 14.88 -13.59 1.41
N ALA A 56 16.04 -12.99 1.30
CA ALA A 56 16.40 -11.88 2.18
C ALA A 56 15.93 -10.50 1.67
N MET A 57 15.28 -10.44 0.51
CA MET A 57 14.51 -9.27 0.09
C MET A 57 13.01 -9.38 0.43
N ARG A 58 12.60 -10.44 1.12
CA ARG A 58 11.23 -10.58 1.61
C ARG A 58 10.89 -9.56 2.69
N VAL A 59 9.65 -9.09 2.68
CA VAL A 59 9.03 -8.22 3.68
C VAL A 59 8.80 -9.05 4.94
N GLU A 60 9.83 -9.18 5.77
CA GLU A 60 9.79 -10.00 6.99
C GLU A 60 8.99 -9.35 8.13
N GLU A 61 9.04 -8.03 8.22
CA GLU A 61 8.46 -7.25 9.32
C GLU A 61 7.39 -6.32 8.77
N VAL A 62 6.14 -6.56 9.17
CA VAL A 62 4.98 -5.74 8.84
C VAL A 62 4.32 -5.39 10.16
N ALA A 63 4.44 -4.13 10.58
CA ALA A 63 3.84 -3.67 11.83
C ALA A 63 2.32 -3.63 11.70
N ILE A 64 1.61 -4.61 12.28
CA ILE A 64 0.16 -4.76 12.12
C ILE A 64 -0.67 -3.59 12.66
N THR A 65 -0.09 -2.81 13.57
CA THR A 65 -0.70 -1.65 14.23
C THR A 65 -0.59 -0.36 13.42
N VAL A 66 0.15 -0.37 12.31
CA VAL A 66 0.30 0.80 11.44
C VAL A 66 -0.93 0.93 10.54
N VAL A 67 -1.55 2.11 10.53
CA VAL A 67 -2.65 2.43 9.59
C VAL A 67 -2.01 2.84 8.26
N ASN A 68 -1.68 1.84 7.43
CA ASN A 68 -1.12 2.07 6.11
C ASN A 68 -1.32 0.86 5.18
N ALA A 69 -0.99 1.02 3.90
CA ALA A 69 -0.77 -0.05 2.94
C ALA A 69 0.53 0.24 2.17
N PHE A 70 1.08 -0.76 1.48
CA PHE A 70 2.22 -0.57 0.59
C PHE A 70 2.35 -1.69 -0.44
N TYR A 71 3.09 -1.39 -1.51
CA TYR A 71 3.49 -2.35 -2.53
C TYR A 71 5.00 -2.63 -2.49
N SER A 72 5.37 -3.91 -2.56
CA SER A 72 6.76 -4.36 -2.71
C SER A 72 7.00 -4.83 -4.14
N VAL A 73 7.71 -4.03 -4.94
CA VAL A 73 8.03 -4.39 -6.35
C VAL A 73 8.87 -5.65 -6.48
N VAL A 74 9.68 -5.96 -5.47
CA VAL A 74 10.59 -7.09 -5.48
C VAL A 74 9.85 -8.40 -5.25
N GLU A 75 8.89 -8.39 -4.34
CA GLU A 75 8.07 -9.57 -4.08
C GLU A 75 6.84 -9.63 -4.97
N ASN A 76 6.54 -8.54 -5.68
CA ASN A 76 5.33 -8.38 -6.47
C ASN A 76 4.07 -8.66 -5.60
N ILE A 77 4.05 -8.06 -4.41
CA ILE A 77 2.95 -8.16 -3.44
C ILE A 77 2.51 -6.77 -3.00
N PHE A 78 1.21 -6.62 -2.75
CA PHE A 78 0.69 -5.53 -1.94
C PHE A 78 0.38 -6.03 -0.53
N VAL A 79 0.50 -5.15 0.45
CA VAL A 79 0.23 -5.43 1.86
C VAL A 79 -0.69 -4.37 2.40
N VAL A 80 -1.84 -4.80 2.92
CA VAL A 80 -2.73 -3.96 3.73
C VAL A 80 -2.54 -4.34 5.19
N HIS A 81 -2.20 -3.38 6.03
CA HIS A 81 -2.05 -3.61 7.47
C HIS A 81 -3.40 -3.84 8.14
N ALA A 82 -3.41 -4.66 9.19
CA ALA A 82 -4.64 -4.98 9.90
C ALA A 82 -5.31 -3.73 10.50
N ALA A 83 -4.52 -2.78 11.03
CA ALA A 83 -5.04 -1.52 11.55
C ALA A 83 -5.74 -0.65 10.48
N MET A 84 -5.37 -0.78 9.20
CA MET A 84 -6.06 -0.13 8.07
C MET A 84 -7.47 -0.68 7.86
N LEU A 85 -7.77 -1.91 8.32
CA LEU A 85 -9.08 -2.56 8.17
C LEU A 85 -10.07 -2.17 9.28
N ASN A 86 -10.04 -0.90 9.68
CA ASN A 86 -10.94 -0.31 10.66
C ASN A 86 -11.69 0.89 10.06
N PRO A 87 -12.78 1.37 10.68
CA PRO A 87 -13.45 2.59 10.26
C PRO A 87 -12.47 3.79 10.24
N PRO A 88 -12.57 4.72 9.27
CA PRO A 88 -13.55 4.75 8.16
C PRO A 88 -13.17 3.84 6.98
N ASN A 89 -11.94 3.34 6.90
CA ASN A 89 -11.45 2.58 5.73
C ASN A 89 -12.24 1.29 5.47
N TYR A 90 -12.66 0.58 6.51
CA TYR A 90 -13.50 -0.62 6.39
C TYR A 90 -14.55 -0.70 7.49
N ILE A 91 -15.81 -0.78 7.07
CA ILE A 91 -16.95 -0.99 7.95
C ILE A 91 -17.74 -2.19 7.44
N SER A 92 -17.76 -3.28 8.22
CA SER A 92 -18.26 -4.59 7.75
C SER A 92 -19.73 -4.56 7.32
N ASN A 93 -20.58 -3.85 8.08
CA ASN A 93 -22.03 -3.74 7.87
C ASN A 93 -22.45 -2.63 6.88
N PHE A 94 -21.51 -1.89 6.28
CA PHE A 94 -21.84 -0.88 5.26
C PHE A 94 -22.05 -1.52 3.87
N PRO A 95 -22.76 -0.85 2.94
CA PRO A 95 -22.90 -1.29 1.56
C PRO A 95 -21.54 -1.57 0.88
N LYS A 96 -21.49 -2.46 -0.10
CA LYS A 96 -20.25 -2.74 -0.84
C LYS A 96 -19.78 -1.49 -1.56
N ALA A 97 -20.67 -0.66 -2.08
CA ALA A 97 -20.33 0.67 -2.60
C ALA A 97 -19.33 1.45 -1.73
N TYR A 98 -19.59 1.55 -0.42
CA TYR A 98 -18.69 2.21 0.53
C TYR A 98 -17.35 1.48 0.64
N LYS A 99 -17.38 0.15 0.78
CA LYS A 99 -16.16 -0.66 0.91
C LYS A 99 -15.28 -0.62 -0.35
N TYR A 100 -15.89 -0.57 -1.53
CA TYR A 100 -15.15 -0.43 -2.79
C TYR A 100 -14.55 0.98 -2.94
N GLY A 101 -15.25 2.04 -2.53
CA GLY A 101 -14.72 3.40 -2.61
C GLY A 101 -13.67 3.73 -1.55
N ALA A 102 -13.76 3.13 -0.36
CA ALA A 102 -12.77 3.22 0.70
C ALA A 102 -11.63 2.18 0.51
N ILE A 103 -11.65 1.05 1.22
CA ILE A 103 -10.56 0.06 1.13
C ILE A 103 -10.32 -0.50 -0.28
N GLY A 104 -11.36 -0.60 -1.12
CA GLY A 104 -11.22 -1.09 -2.49
C GLY A 104 -10.35 -0.16 -3.35
N MET A 105 -10.45 1.15 -3.16
CA MET A 105 -9.58 2.13 -3.80
C MET A 105 -8.14 1.94 -3.35
N VAL A 106 -7.89 1.82 -2.04
CA VAL A 106 -6.55 1.56 -1.48
C VAL A 106 -5.93 0.30 -2.07
N ILE A 107 -6.69 -0.80 -2.15
CA ILE A 107 -6.20 -2.04 -2.79
C ILE A 107 -5.85 -1.79 -4.26
N GLY A 108 -6.69 -1.06 -5.00
CA GLY A 108 -6.41 -0.70 -6.38
C GLY A 108 -5.19 0.21 -6.53
N HIS A 109 -4.96 1.12 -5.59
CA HIS A 109 -3.81 2.02 -5.53
C HIS A 109 -2.52 1.20 -5.38
N GLU A 110 -2.46 0.31 -4.39
CA GLU A 110 -1.29 -0.56 -4.19
C GLU A 110 -1.03 -1.51 -5.37
N MET A 111 -2.08 -2.02 -6.00
CA MET A 111 -1.93 -2.82 -7.22
C MET A 111 -1.37 -1.99 -8.39
N THR A 112 -1.72 -0.70 -8.45
CA THR A 112 -1.25 0.22 -9.50
C THR A 112 0.24 0.54 -9.34
N HIS A 113 0.77 0.54 -8.11
CA HIS A 113 2.22 0.68 -7.87
C HIS A 113 3.09 -0.37 -8.56
N GLY A 114 2.52 -1.54 -8.87
CA GLY A 114 3.16 -2.53 -9.75
C GLY A 114 3.46 -2.03 -11.16
N PHE A 115 2.90 -0.89 -11.56
CA PHE A 115 3.00 -0.31 -12.89
C PHE A 115 3.43 1.16 -12.88
N ASP A 116 3.95 1.65 -11.76
CA ASP A 116 4.28 3.08 -11.60
C ASP A 116 5.19 3.62 -12.72
N PRO A 117 4.97 4.90 -13.11
CA PRO A 117 5.93 5.63 -13.91
C PRO A 117 7.20 5.97 -13.15
N ASP A 118 8.18 6.45 -13.90
CA ASP A 118 9.57 6.67 -13.47
C ASP A 118 9.74 7.26 -12.05
N GLY A 119 10.76 6.78 -11.33
CA GLY A 119 11.03 7.08 -9.91
C GLY A 119 12.16 6.19 -9.34
N ARG A 120 12.43 6.25 -8.01
CA ARG A 120 13.45 5.39 -7.34
C ARG A 120 13.07 3.90 -7.33
N VAL A 121 11.77 3.60 -7.43
CA VAL A 121 11.19 2.27 -7.46
C VAL A 121 10.23 2.21 -8.66
N LYS A 122 10.66 1.57 -9.76
CA LYS A 122 9.97 1.65 -11.05
C LYS A 122 9.08 0.43 -11.25
N GLY A 123 7.86 0.42 -10.71
CA GLY A 123 6.94 -0.73 -10.85
C GLY A 123 6.89 -1.28 -12.28
N SER A 124 6.68 -0.40 -13.26
CA SER A 124 6.65 -0.76 -14.69
C SER A 124 7.96 -1.30 -15.30
N LYS A 125 9.06 -1.36 -14.54
CA LYS A 125 10.34 -1.98 -14.96
C LYS A 125 10.69 -3.22 -14.14
N PHE A 126 9.84 -3.64 -13.21
CA PHE A 126 9.97 -4.94 -12.56
C PHE A 126 9.05 -5.94 -13.25
N ASP A 127 9.58 -7.09 -13.61
CA ASP A 127 8.78 -8.20 -14.14
C ASP A 127 7.97 -8.87 -13.03
N HIS A 128 7.12 -9.85 -13.39
CA HIS A 128 6.30 -10.59 -12.44
C HIS A 128 7.08 -11.33 -11.34
N ALA A 129 8.38 -11.54 -11.53
CA ALA A 129 9.29 -12.16 -10.56
C ALA A 129 10.07 -11.11 -9.75
N GLY A 130 9.70 -9.83 -9.86
CA GLY A 130 10.33 -8.73 -9.14
C GLY A 130 11.76 -8.44 -9.60
N ARG A 131 12.09 -8.77 -10.86
CA ARG A 131 13.41 -8.49 -11.45
C ARG A 131 13.35 -7.22 -12.29
N LEU A 132 14.34 -6.35 -12.11
CA LEU A 132 14.48 -5.15 -12.94
C LEU A 132 14.84 -5.55 -14.38
N HIS A 133 13.87 -5.45 -15.28
CA HIS A 133 13.98 -5.80 -16.68
C HIS A 133 12.93 -5.02 -17.47
N ASP A 134 13.28 -4.40 -18.60
CA ASP A 134 12.27 -3.77 -19.44
C ASP A 134 11.53 -4.85 -20.24
N TRP A 135 10.30 -5.14 -19.82
CA TRP A 135 9.46 -6.20 -20.37
C TRP A 135 8.37 -5.65 -21.30
N TRP A 136 8.37 -4.34 -21.57
CA TRP A 136 7.47 -3.69 -22.52
C TRP A 136 8.17 -3.45 -23.85
N ASP A 137 7.40 -3.57 -24.94
CA ASP A 137 7.83 -3.03 -26.21
C ASP A 137 7.91 -1.49 -26.17
N ALA A 138 8.70 -0.91 -27.07
CA ALA A 138 8.93 0.53 -27.12
C ALA A 138 7.64 1.35 -27.30
N SER A 139 6.68 0.84 -28.08
CA SER A 139 5.41 1.54 -28.37
C SER A 139 4.50 1.59 -27.14
N THR A 140 4.50 0.52 -26.32
CA THR A 140 3.79 0.45 -25.05
C THR A 140 4.40 1.44 -24.06
N ARG A 141 5.75 1.50 -23.98
CA ARG A 141 6.46 2.45 -23.12
C ARG A 141 6.16 3.90 -23.50
N GLU A 142 6.16 4.21 -24.79
CA GLU A 142 5.84 5.55 -25.30
C GLU A 142 4.42 5.98 -24.90
N LYS A 143 3.41 5.16 -25.22
CA LYS A 143 2.00 5.43 -24.87
C LYS A 143 1.76 5.52 -23.37
N PHE A 144 2.51 4.76 -22.57
CA PHE A 144 2.45 4.84 -21.13
C PHE A 144 2.98 6.19 -20.64
N ASN A 145 4.16 6.61 -21.12
CA ASN A 145 4.76 7.89 -20.77
C ASN A 145 3.89 9.09 -21.19
N GLU A 146 3.22 9.01 -22.34
CA GLU A 146 2.25 10.04 -22.78
C GLU A 146 1.09 10.23 -21.78
N ARG A 147 0.51 9.12 -21.30
CA ARG A 147 -0.59 9.17 -20.33
C ARG A 147 -0.15 9.67 -18.97
N VAL A 148 1.03 9.24 -18.53
CA VAL A 148 1.64 9.72 -17.28
C VAL A 148 1.89 11.22 -17.38
N LYS A 149 2.40 11.70 -18.53
CA LYS A 149 2.59 13.12 -18.76
C LYS A 149 1.28 13.89 -18.67
N CYS A 150 0.19 13.37 -19.24
CA CYS A 150 -1.14 14.00 -19.12
C CYS A 150 -1.57 14.17 -17.64
N ILE A 151 -1.34 13.16 -16.80
CA ILE A 151 -1.63 13.24 -15.36
C ILE A 151 -0.70 14.26 -14.69
N SER A 152 0.60 14.23 -14.97
CA SER A 152 1.54 15.22 -14.42
C SER A 152 1.16 16.64 -14.80
N ASP A 153 0.82 16.88 -16.07
CA ASP A 153 0.45 18.21 -16.58
C ASP A 153 -0.83 18.74 -15.93
N GLN A 154 -1.78 17.86 -15.57
CA GLN A 154 -2.98 18.26 -14.84
C GLN A 154 -2.61 18.84 -13.46
N TYR A 155 -1.76 18.14 -12.70
CA TYR A 155 -1.46 18.52 -11.32
C TYR A 155 -0.38 19.61 -11.20
N ASN A 156 0.51 19.74 -12.18
CA ASN A 156 1.57 20.76 -12.18
C ASN A 156 1.03 22.19 -12.32
N ASN A 157 -0.24 22.34 -12.75
CA ASN A 157 -0.92 23.63 -12.84
C ASN A 157 -1.72 23.97 -11.58
N GLU A 158 -1.70 23.11 -10.57
CA GLU A 158 -2.45 23.28 -9.33
C GLU A 158 -1.52 23.68 -8.19
N THR A 159 -2.00 24.58 -7.35
CA THR A 159 -1.33 24.97 -6.10
C THR A 159 -2.23 24.64 -4.94
N ASP A 160 -1.65 24.17 -3.84
CA ASP A 160 -2.39 24.00 -2.59
C ASP A 160 -3.00 25.36 -2.18
N PRO A 161 -4.33 25.45 -2.03
CA PRO A 161 -5.00 26.70 -1.68
C PRO A 161 -4.71 27.18 -0.24
N ILE A 162 -4.14 26.33 0.61
CA ILE A 162 -3.84 26.62 2.02
C ILE A 162 -2.48 27.27 2.17
N ASP A 163 -1.43 26.69 1.58
CA ASP A 163 -0.05 27.14 1.76
C ASP A 163 0.63 27.61 0.45
N GLY A 164 -0.06 27.51 -0.69
CA GLY A 164 0.41 27.95 -1.99
C GLY A 164 1.52 27.07 -2.57
N MET A 165 1.80 25.90 -1.98
CA MET A 165 2.80 24.99 -2.53
C MET A 165 2.34 24.43 -3.87
N ASN A 166 3.27 24.33 -4.82
CA ASN A 166 3.00 23.66 -6.09
C ASN A 166 2.71 22.18 -5.81
N LEU A 167 1.61 21.66 -6.36
CA LEU A 167 1.26 20.25 -6.29
C LEU A 167 2.11 19.38 -7.24
N GLU A 168 3.33 19.81 -7.58
CA GLU A 168 4.39 19.03 -8.25
C GLU A 168 4.90 17.89 -7.32
N LEU A 169 3.96 17.04 -6.90
CA LEU A 169 4.15 15.77 -6.24
C LEU A 169 4.52 14.69 -7.27
N GLN A 170 5.17 13.63 -6.78
CA GLN A 170 5.65 12.52 -7.60
C GLN A 170 4.52 11.93 -8.46
N SER A 171 4.76 11.79 -9.77
CA SER A 171 3.78 11.32 -10.73
C SER A 171 3.26 9.90 -10.45
N ASN A 172 3.98 9.11 -9.65
CA ASN A 172 3.62 7.74 -9.33
C ASN A 172 2.37 7.66 -8.42
N GLU A 173 2.31 8.43 -7.33
CA GLU A 173 1.16 8.42 -6.41
C GLU A 173 -0.12 8.87 -7.10
N LYS A 174 -0.05 9.92 -7.93
CA LYS A 174 -1.19 10.41 -8.71
C LYS A 174 -1.71 9.36 -9.69
N VAL A 175 -0.80 8.58 -10.29
CA VAL A 175 -1.16 7.48 -11.18
C VAL A 175 -1.79 6.34 -10.38
N ALA A 176 -1.25 6.04 -9.19
CA ALA A 176 -1.79 5.04 -8.28
C ALA A 176 -3.19 5.40 -7.78
N ASP A 177 -3.44 6.64 -7.38
CA ASP A 177 -4.75 7.16 -6.98
C ASP A 177 -5.78 7.02 -8.09
N LEU A 178 -5.46 7.55 -9.28
CA LEU A 178 -6.37 7.50 -10.42
C LEU A 178 -6.62 6.06 -10.89
N GLY A 179 -5.56 5.25 -10.93
CA GLY A 179 -5.62 3.84 -11.31
C GLY A 179 -6.46 3.03 -10.32
N GLY A 180 -6.22 3.24 -9.03
CA GLY A 180 -6.90 2.57 -7.93
C GLY A 180 -8.38 2.90 -7.87
N LEU A 181 -8.73 4.20 -7.92
CA LEU A 181 -10.12 4.63 -7.92
C LEU A 181 -10.90 4.07 -9.12
N LYS A 182 -10.28 4.11 -10.32
CA LYS A 182 -10.88 3.56 -11.54
C LYS A 182 -11.03 2.04 -11.49
N ALA A 183 -10.04 1.32 -10.97
CA ALA A 183 -10.11 -0.13 -10.81
C ALA A 183 -11.19 -0.53 -9.81
N ALA A 184 -11.24 0.14 -8.66
CA ALA A 184 -12.22 -0.08 -7.61
C ALA A 184 -13.65 0.18 -8.10
N PHE A 185 -13.88 1.28 -8.83
CA PHE A 185 -15.20 1.60 -9.38
C PHE A 185 -15.65 0.55 -10.40
N ARG A 186 -14.76 0.10 -11.29
CA ARG A 186 -15.05 -0.99 -12.24
C ARG A 186 -15.38 -2.29 -11.53
N ALA A 187 -14.63 -2.63 -10.48
CA ALA A 187 -14.89 -3.82 -9.68
C ALA A 187 -16.25 -3.76 -8.97
N TYR A 188 -16.64 -2.59 -8.47
CA TYR A 188 -17.96 -2.35 -7.92
C TYR A 188 -19.07 -2.52 -8.98
N GLN A 189 -18.90 -1.95 -10.18
CA GLN A 189 -19.85 -2.13 -11.28
C GLN A 189 -19.98 -3.61 -11.69
N GLN A 190 -18.87 -4.34 -11.72
CA GLN A 190 -18.89 -5.78 -11.99
C GLN A 190 -19.64 -6.55 -10.89
N PHE A 191 -19.44 -6.19 -9.63
CA PHE A 191 -20.19 -6.76 -8.52
C PHE A 191 -21.71 -6.55 -8.69
N LEU A 192 -22.15 -5.34 -9.06
CA LEU A 192 -23.58 -5.06 -9.34
C LEU A 192 -24.12 -5.89 -10.49
N ASN A 193 -23.35 -6.07 -11.57
CA ASN A 193 -23.76 -6.89 -12.70
C ASN A 193 -23.96 -8.37 -12.32
N MET A 194 -23.21 -8.88 -11.34
CA MET A 194 -23.30 -10.26 -10.89
C MET A 194 -24.34 -10.48 -9.79
N SER A 195 -24.51 -9.50 -8.90
CA SER A 195 -25.28 -9.66 -7.65
C SER A 195 -26.57 -8.86 -7.61
N GLY A 196 -26.78 -7.96 -8.57
CA GLY A 196 -27.87 -7.00 -8.56
C GLY A 196 -27.58 -5.75 -7.70
N PRO A 197 -28.54 -4.82 -7.64
CA PRO A 197 -28.40 -3.58 -6.87
C PRO A 197 -28.40 -3.84 -5.36
N GLU A 198 -27.62 -3.05 -4.62
CA GLU A 198 -27.60 -3.08 -3.15
C GLU A 198 -28.64 -2.15 -2.54
N PRO A 199 -29.13 -2.43 -1.31
CA PRO A 199 -29.93 -1.47 -0.57
C PRO A 199 -29.13 -0.19 -0.30
N ARG A 200 -29.82 0.96 -0.37
CA ARG A 200 -29.23 2.26 -0.03
C ARG A 200 -29.05 2.39 1.48
N LEU A 201 -28.22 3.34 1.90
CA LEU A 201 -28.07 3.68 3.32
C LEU A 201 -29.41 4.17 3.90
N PRO A 202 -29.92 3.56 4.98
CA PRO A 202 -31.26 3.86 5.51
C PRO A 202 -31.50 5.34 5.87
N ASN A 203 -30.47 6.03 6.37
CA ASN A 203 -30.56 7.43 6.80
C ASN A 203 -30.13 8.43 5.72
N PHE A 204 -29.77 7.95 4.52
CA PHE A 204 -29.35 8.78 3.39
C PHE A 204 -30.03 8.30 2.10
N PRO A 205 -31.37 8.32 2.02
CA PRO A 205 -32.11 7.73 0.89
C PRO A 205 -31.86 8.45 -0.44
N ASP A 206 -31.47 9.73 -0.38
CA ASP A 206 -31.19 10.58 -1.54
C ASP A 206 -29.81 10.34 -2.15
N ILE A 207 -28.94 9.59 -1.46
CA ILE A 207 -27.60 9.24 -1.92
C ILE A 207 -27.67 7.89 -2.63
N THR A 208 -27.32 7.86 -3.92
CA THR A 208 -27.17 6.59 -4.65
C THR A 208 -25.94 5.82 -4.18
N ASN A 209 -25.88 4.53 -4.45
CA ASN A 209 -24.70 3.75 -4.07
C ASN A 209 -23.45 4.17 -4.88
N GLU A 210 -23.60 4.63 -6.12
CA GLU A 210 -22.50 5.23 -6.89
C GLU A 210 -22.01 6.54 -6.26
N GLN A 211 -22.92 7.40 -5.78
CA GLN A 211 -22.53 8.59 -5.03
C GLN A 211 -21.85 8.22 -3.72
N LEU A 212 -22.37 7.21 -3.00
CA LEU A 212 -21.77 6.69 -1.78
C LEU A 212 -20.34 6.18 -2.01
N PHE A 213 -20.07 5.53 -3.14
CA PHE A 213 -18.71 5.12 -3.52
C PHE A 213 -17.77 6.34 -3.55
N PHE A 214 -18.12 7.39 -4.30
CA PHE A 214 -17.24 8.57 -4.40
C PHE A 214 -17.19 9.39 -3.12
N LEU A 215 -18.27 9.44 -2.34
CA LEU A 215 -18.27 10.05 -1.01
C LEU A 215 -17.37 9.31 -0.05
N SER A 216 -17.34 7.97 -0.09
CA SER A 216 -16.46 7.18 0.78
C SER A 216 -14.97 7.35 0.43
N TYR A 217 -14.66 7.68 -0.82
CA TYR A 217 -13.30 8.03 -1.26
C TYR A 217 -12.90 9.43 -0.80
N GLY A 218 -13.81 10.40 -0.84
CA GLY A 218 -13.53 11.81 -0.55
C GLY A 218 -13.74 12.27 0.89
N GLN A 219 -14.02 11.35 1.83
CA GLN A 219 -14.16 11.63 3.26
C GLN A 219 -12.80 11.67 3.96
#